data_AF-A0A6A7MAB4-F1
#
_entry.id   AF-A0A6A7MAB4-F1
#
_cell.length_a   1.000
_cell.length_b   1.000
_cell.length_c   1.000
_cell.angle_alpha   90.00
_cell.angle_beta   90.00
_cell.angle_gamma   90.00
#
_symmetry.space_group_name_H-M   'P 1'
#
loop_
_entity.id
_entity.type
_entity.pdbx_description
1 polymer ?
#
loop_
_entity_poly.entity_id
_entity_poly.type
_entity_poly.pdbx_seq_one_letter_code
_entity_poly.pdbx_strand_id
1 'polypeptide(L)'
;MPIYMKFGGIDGGVTTQGYEKWIELGSFQYGVGRAVSSGSGGNTRESSAPNISEIVVTKQFDTASAKLYQDSVAGTFDTKVEIKMNTTTKNKTETFLTFELSDCGVSSYSLSSGGDNPMESLSLNFIKVMVTPTPLDKSGQIKKGDVVSYDLLSMKAS
;
A
#
# COMPACT_ATOMS: atom_id res chain seq x y z
N MET A 1 -14.19 -2.54 6.47
CA MET A 1 -13.22 -1.43 6.65
C MET A 1 -12.66 -1.13 5.28
N PRO A 2 -12.96 0.04 4.70
CA PRO A 2 -12.56 0.32 3.33
C PRO A 2 -11.06 0.62 3.23
N ILE A 3 -10.48 0.18 2.12
CA ILE A 3 -9.09 0.47 1.75
C ILE A 3 -9.14 1.35 0.51
N TYR A 4 -8.52 2.51 0.59
CA TYR A 4 -8.49 3.47 -0.51
C TYR A 4 -7.07 3.72 -0.97
N MET A 5 -6.87 3.79 -2.27
CA MET A 5 -5.59 4.08 -2.91
C MET A 5 -5.70 5.34 -3.76
N LYS A 6 -4.75 6.24 -3.61
CA LYS A 6 -4.50 7.34 -4.54
C LYS A 6 -3.23 7.03 -5.33
N PHE A 7 -3.36 6.85 -6.63
CA PHE A 7 -2.25 6.52 -7.52
C PHE A 7 -1.94 7.71 -8.42
N GLY A 8 -1.02 8.57 -7.98
CA GLY A 8 -0.70 9.81 -8.71
C GLY A 8 -1.94 10.64 -9.04
N GLY A 9 -2.16 10.86 -10.34
CA GLY A 9 -3.33 11.56 -10.88
C GLY A 9 -4.42 10.65 -11.46
N ILE A 10 -4.41 9.35 -11.16
CA ILE A 10 -5.44 8.41 -11.64
C ILE A 10 -6.66 8.49 -10.72
N ASP A 11 -7.77 8.97 -11.28
CA ASP A 11 -9.07 9.05 -10.59
C ASP A 11 -9.78 7.69 -10.59
N GLY A 12 -10.17 7.23 -9.40
CA GLY A 12 -11.06 6.09 -9.16
C GLY A 12 -12.51 6.50 -8.89
N GLY A 13 -13.33 5.52 -8.49
CA GLY A 13 -14.78 5.69 -8.32
C GLY A 13 -15.26 6.05 -6.92
N VAL A 14 -14.38 6.23 -5.92
CA VAL A 14 -14.80 6.47 -4.53
C VAL A 14 -15.50 7.82 -4.39
N THR A 15 -16.62 7.85 -3.68
CA THR A 15 -17.42 9.06 -3.39
C THR A 15 -17.47 9.39 -1.89
N THR A 16 -16.82 8.58 -1.06
CA THR A 16 -16.74 8.80 0.39
C THR A 16 -16.07 10.12 0.70
N GLN A 17 -16.66 10.91 1.60
CA GLN A 17 -16.13 12.21 2.00
C GLN A 17 -14.68 12.08 2.49
N GLY A 18 -13.77 12.85 1.90
CA GLY A 18 -12.33 12.81 2.19
C GLY A 18 -11.52 11.83 1.34
N TYR A 19 -12.17 11.01 0.52
CA TYR A 19 -11.56 10.05 -0.41
C TYR A 19 -12.18 10.12 -1.81
N GLU A 20 -12.82 11.24 -2.15
CA GLU A 20 -13.42 11.43 -3.45
C GLU A 20 -12.38 11.20 -4.56
N LYS A 21 -12.75 10.40 -5.56
CA LYS A 21 -11.90 9.99 -6.69
C LYS A 21 -10.72 9.10 -6.32
N TRP A 22 -10.64 8.59 -5.08
CA TRP A 22 -9.69 7.52 -4.78
C TRP A 22 -10.15 6.21 -5.42
N ILE A 23 -9.25 5.26 -5.50
CA ILE A 23 -9.49 3.90 -5.98
C ILE A 23 -9.85 3.04 -4.77
N GLU A 24 -10.97 2.33 -4.85
CA GLU A 24 -11.34 1.35 -3.83
C GLU A 24 -10.58 0.04 -4.06
N LEU A 25 -9.95 -0.45 -2.99
CA LEU A 25 -9.24 -1.72 -3.00
C LEU A 25 -10.03 -2.78 -2.22
N GLY A 26 -10.06 -4.00 -2.76
CA GLY A 26 -10.60 -5.18 -2.09
C GLY A 26 -9.62 -5.82 -1.10
N SER A 27 -8.31 -5.69 -1.34
CA SER A 27 -7.29 -6.21 -0.43
C SER A 27 -5.95 -5.50 -0.57
N PHE A 28 -5.10 -5.69 0.44
CA PHE A 28 -3.74 -5.18 0.51
C PHE A 28 -2.85 -6.23 1.19
N GLN A 29 -1.70 -6.52 0.60
CA GLN A 29 -0.70 -7.42 1.14
C GLN A 29 0.69 -6.77 1.06
N TYR A 30 1.43 -6.83 2.15
CA TYR A 30 2.79 -6.31 2.27
C TYR A 30 3.58 -7.18 3.26
N GLY A 31 4.83 -7.50 2.92
CA GLY A 31 5.67 -8.39 3.71
C GLY A 31 7.10 -7.86 3.84
N VAL A 32 7.69 -8.11 5.01
CA VAL A 32 9.12 -7.87 5.25
C VAL A 32 9.72 -9.12 5.87
N GLY A 33 10.78 -9.64 5.24
CA GLY A 33 11.56 -10.78 5.72
C GLY A 33 12.97 -10.35 6.12
N ARG A 34 13.51 -10.91 7.20
CA ARG A 34 14.92 -10.73 7.59
C ARG A 34 15.59 -12.09 7.73
N ALA A 35 16.78 -12.24 7.15
CA ALA A 35 17.59 -13.43 7.39
C ALA A 35 18.18 -13.37 8.80
N VAL A 36 17.80 -14.32 9.66
CA VAL A 36 18.26 -14.42 11.04
C VAL A 36 18.96 -15.76 11.23
N SER A 37 20.19 -15.75 11.72
CA SER A 37 20.91 -16.99 12.05
C SER A 37 20.65 -17.44 13.49
N SER A 38 20.78 -18.75 13.73
CA SER A 38 20.92 -19.32 15.06
C SER A 38 22.33 -19.03 15.55
N GLY A 39 22.52 -17.93 16.29
CA GLY A 39 23.85 -17.47 16.73
C GLY A 39 24.56 -18.45 17.67
N SER A 40 25.08 -19.57 17.16
CA SER A 40 26.03 -20.39 17.90
C SER A 40 27.38 -19.67 17.92
N GLY A 41 27.99 -19.59 19.12
CA GLY A 41 29.33 -19.00 19.28
C GLY A 41 29.42 -17.48 19.41
N GLY A 42 28.31 -16.75 19.61
CA GLY A 42 28.36 -15.32 19.96
C GLY A 42 28.44 -14.32 18.81
N ASN A 43 28.23 -14.76 17.56
CA ASN A 43 28.17 -13.86 16.41
C ASN A 43 26.81 -13.15 16.28
N THR A 44 26.83 -11.91 15.78
CA THR A 44 25.65 -11.09 15.50
C THR A 44 24.64 -11.86 14.65
N ARG A 45 23.39 -11.93 15.13
CA ARG A 45 22.31 -12.74 14.52
C ARG A 45 21.76 -12.16 13.21
N GLU A 46 22.14 -10.94 12.87
CA GLU A 46 21.72 -10.24 11.66
C GLU A 46 22.66 -10.59 10.51
N SER A 47 22.15 -11.31 9.51
CA SER A 47 22.99 -11.83 8.43
C SER A 47 22.85 -11.07 7.10
N SER A 48 21.81 -10.25 6.92
CA SER A 48 21.58 -9.49 5.67
C SER A 48 20.64 -8.29 5.85
N ALA A 49 20.60 -7.42 4.82
CA ALA A 49 19.54 -6.42 4.67
C ALA A 49 18.15 -7.09 4.65
N PRO A 50 17.08 -6.38 5.08
CA PRO A 50 15.72 -6.90 4.96
C PRO A 50 15.33 -7.10 3.49
N ASN A 51 14.56 -8.15 3.23
CA ASN A 51 13.81 -8.30 1.98
C ASN A 51 12.42 -7.67 2.17
N ILE A 52 12.11 -6.68 1.35
CA ILE A 52 10.81 -6.02 1.33
C ILE A 52 10.08 -6.49 0.08
N SER A 53 8.86 -7.00 0.24
CA SER A 53 8.04 -7.41 -0.90
C SER A 53 7.46 -6.20 -1.62
N GLU A 54 7.09 -6.39 -2.88
CA GLU A 54 6.12 -5.51 -3.53
C GLU A 54 4.81 -5.49 -2.72
N ILE A 55 4.04 -4.43 -2.89
CA ILE A 55 2.68 -4.37 -2.36
C ILE A 55 1.76 -5.00 -3.38
N VAL A 56 1.01 -6.03 -2.97
CA VAL A 56 -0.05 -6.59 -3.79
C VAL A 56 -1.37 -5.99 -3.35
N VAL A 57 -2.21 -5.60 -4.31
CA VAL A 57 -3.56 -5.10 -4.07
C VAL A 57 -4.53 -5.74 -5.03
N THR A 58 -5.79 -5.87 -4.60
CA THR A 58 -6.88 -6.25 -5.49
C THR A 58 -7.91 -5.14 -5.58
N LYS A 59 -8.60 -5.04 -6.72
CA LYS A 59 -9.72 -4.11 -6.93
C LYS A 59 -10.69 -4.67 -7.96
N GLN A 60 -11.95 -4.24 -7.92
CA GLN A 60 -12.87 -4.49 -9.02
C GLN A 60 -12.52 -3.60 -10.21
N PHE A 61 -12.78 -4.09 -11.42
CA PHE A 61 -12.59 -3.29 -12.63
C PHE A 61 -13.46 -2.03 -12.61
N ASP A 62 -12.86 -0.87 -12.81
CA ASP A 62 -13.50 0.44 -12.70
C ASP A 62 -12.85 1.47 -13.65
N THR A 63 -13.16 2.76 -13.43
CA THR A 63 -12.65 3.86 -14.26
C THR A 63 -11.12 4.02 -14.21
N ALA A 64 -10.46 3.58 -13.13
CA ALA A 64 -9.01 3.67 -12.99
C ALA A 64 -8.28 2.55 -13.74
N SER A 65 -8.95 1.43 -14.02
CA SER A 65 -8.36 0.22 -14.60
C SER A 65 -7.60 0.47 -15.90
N ALA A 66 -8.15 1.27 -16.81
CA ALA A 66 -7.48 1.58 -18.08
C ALA A 66 -6.12 2.28 -17.88
N LYS A 67 -6.01 3.16 -16.88
CA LYS A 67 -4.78 3.90 -16.58
C LYS A 67 -3.80 3.07 -15.76
N LEU A 68 -4.29 2.22 -14.86
CA LEU A 68 -3.44 1.25 -14.15
C LEU A 68 -2.86 0.20 -15.10
N TYR A 69 -3.65 -0.27 -16.06
CA TYR A 69 -3.15 -1.14 -17.13
C TYR A 69 -2.10 -0.42 -17.99
N GLN A 70 -2.36 0.84 -18.39
CA GLN A 70 -1.38 1.65 -19.12
C GLN A 70 -0.07 1.79 -18.33
N ASP A 71 -0.14 2.04 -17.02
CA ASP A 71 1.02 2.11 -16.14
C ASP A 71 1.79 0.77 -16.10
N SER A 72 1.08 -0.35 -16.06
CA SER A 72 1.71 -1.68 -16.03
C SER A 72 2.52 -2.04 -17.27
N VAL A 73 2.17 -1.47 -18.44
CA VAL A 73 2.81 -1.79 -19.71
C VAL A 73 3.78 -0.71 -20.21
N ALA A 74 3.62 0.53 -19.73
CA ALA A 74 4.37 1.69 -20.22
C ALA A 74 4.55 2.81 -19.18
N GLY A 75 4.24 2.55 -17.91
CA GLY A 75 4.40 3.49 -16.82
C GLY A 75 5.86 3.69 -16.43
N THR A 76 6.09 4.80 -15.74
CA THR A 76 7.37 5.12 -15.11
C THR A 76 7.24 4.88 -13.61
N PHE A 77 8.31 4.39 -12.98
CA PHE A 77 8.36 4.17 -11.53
C PHE A 77 8.69 5.47 -10.79
N ASP A 78 7.91 6.52 -11.03
CA ASP A 78 8.07 7.86 -10.46
C ASP A 78 6.77 8.38 -9.81
N THR A 79 5.75 7.51 -9.69
CA THR A 79 4.45 7.90 -9.14
C THR A 79 4.50 7.91 -7.61
N LYS A 80 3.92 8.95 -6.99
CA LYS A 80 3.58 8.92 -5.57
C LYS A 80 2.26 8.17 -5.37
N VAL A 81 2.25 7.16 -4.50
CA VAL A 81 1.05 6.38 -4.18
C VAL A 81 0.77 6.48 -2.68
N GLU A 82 -0.49 6.75 -2.32
CA GLU A 82 -0.97 6.69 -0.94
C GLU A 82 -2.02 5.58 -0.79
N ILE A 83 -1.86 4.71 0.20
CA ILE A 83 -2.85 3.67 0.52
C ILE A 83 -3.29 3.88 1.97
N LYS A 84 -4.59 4.00 2.20
CA LYS A 84 -5.18 4.27 3.51
C LYS A 84 -6.17 3.18 3.86
N MET A 85 -5.96 2.56 5.02
CA MET A 85 -6.93 1.65 5.63
C MET A 85 -7.77 2.41 6.63
N ASN A 86 -9.08 2.31 6.47
CA ASN A 86 -10.02 3.15 7.17
C ASN A 86 -11.03 2.33 7.97
N THR A 87 -11.55 2.96 9.01
CA THR A 87 -12.64 2.46 9.84
C THR A 87 -13.73 3.51 9.93
N THR A 88 -14.92 3.10 10.36
CA THR A 88 -16.03 4.03 10.58
C THR A 88 -16.20 4.24 12.07
N THR A 89 -16.03 5.48 12.53
CA THR A 89 -16.22 5.87 13.93
C THR A 89 -17.07 7.13 14.00
N LYS A 90 -18.10 7.15 14.85
CA LYS A 90 -19.02 8.30 14.99
C LYS A 90 -19.57 8.79 13.63
N ASN A 91 -19.92 7.86 12.75
CA ASN A 91 -20.41 8.11 11.38
C ASN A 91 -19.43 8.87 10.47
N LYS A 92 -18.14 8.85 10.79
CA LYS A 92 -17.06 9.39 9.96
C LYS A 92 -16.09 8.29 9.56
N THR A 93 -15.55 8.40 8.35
CA THR A 93 -14.45 7.56 7.89
C THR A 93 -13.14 8.12 8.46
N GLU A 94 -12.45 7.31 9.24
CA GLU A 94 -11.19 7.66 9.87
C GLU A 94 -10.10 6.69 9.43
N THR A 95 -8.92 7.21 9.07
CA THR A 95 -7.74 6.38 8.74
C THR A 95 -7.09 5.89 10.01
N PHE A 96 -6.79 4.59 10.08
CA PHE A 96 -5.99 4.02 11.18
C PHE A 96 -4.60 3.55 10.73
N LEU A 97 -4.35 3.43 9.42
CA LEU A 97 -3.06 3.07 8.86
C LEU A 97 -2.89 3.69 7.47
N THR A 98 -1.76 4.39 7.27
CA THR A 98 -1.37 4.96 5.97
C THR A 98 -0.04 4.36 5.51
N PHE A 99 0.02 3.98 4.24
CA PHE A 99 1.24 3.72 3.49
C PHE A 99 1.43 4.83 2.46
N GLU A 100 2.60 5.43 2.41
CA GLU A 100 3.01 6.35 1.34
C GLU A 100 4.21 5.75 0.60
N LEU A 101 4.09 5.61 -0.71
CA LEU A 101 5.10 5.03 -1.60
C LEU A 101 5.65 6.13 -2.50
N SER A 102 6.96 6.15 -2.66
CA SER A 102 7.65 7.06 -3.61
C SER A 102 8.43 6.25 -4.65
N ASP A 103 8.55 6.84 -5.84
CA ASP A 103 9.13 6.19 -7.01
C ASP A 103 8.41 4.86 -7.29
N CYS A 104 7.08 4.92 -7.26
CA CYS A 104 6.20 3.76 -7.36
C CYS A 104 5.68 3.58 -8.79
N GLY A 105 5.38 2.34 -9.15
CA GLY A 105 4.72 1.98 -10.42
C GLY A 105 4.11 0.57 -10.35
N VAL A 106 3.24 0.25 -11.30
CA VAL A 106 2.66 -1.10 -11.42
C VAL A 106 3.68 -2.02 -12.08
N SER A 107 4.19 -3.01 -11.33
CA SER A 107 5.14 -4.01 -11.84
C SER A 107 4.48 -5.28 -12.36
N SER A 108 3.24 -5.55 -11.96
CA SER A 108 2.44 -6.66 -12.44
C SER A 108 0.96 -6.29 -12.45
N TYR A 109 0.26 -6.74 -13.48
CA TYR A 109 -1.17 -6.59 -13.64
C TYR A 109 -1.78 -7.92 -14.09
N SER A 110 -2.80 -8.38 -13.38
CA SER A 110 -3.58 -9.56 -13.77
C SER A 110 -5.06 -9.29 -13.59
N LEU A 111 -5.86 -9.80 -14.52
CA LEU A 111 -7.31 -9.63 -14.58
C LEU A 111 -7.97 -11.00 -14.70
N SER A 112 -9.01 -11.25 -13.91
CA SER A 112 -9.78 -12.49 -13.98
C SER A 112 -11.27 -12.24 -13.78
N SER A 113 -12.11 -13.08 -14.40
CA SER A 113 -13.56 -13.08 -14.20
C SER A 113 -14.11 -14.49 -14.38
N GLY A 114 -15.10 -14.85 -13.57
CA GLY A 114 -15.91 -16.07 -13.72
C GLY A 114 -17.25 -15.84 -14.43
N GLY A 115 -17.48 -14.67 -15.02
CA GLY A 115 -18.76 -14.24 -15.60
C GLY A 115 -19.34 -12.97 -14.96
N ASP A 116 -18.84 -12.57 -13.79
CA ASP A 116 -19.18 -11.33 -13.08
C ASP A 116 -18.20 -10.18 -13.40
N ASN A 117 -18.36 -9.04 -12.71
CA ASN A 117 -17.42 -7.93 -12.78
C ASN A 117 -15.98 -8.42 -12.54
N PRO A 118 -15.04 -8.14 -13.48
CA PRO A 118 -13.68 -8.62 -13.35
C PRO A 118 -12.98 -8.11 -12.09
N MET A 119 -12.11 -8.96 -11.53
CA MET A 119 -11.21 -8.63 -10.43
C MET A 119 -9.80 -8.45 -10.97
N GLU A 120 -9.17 -7.35 -10.59
CA GLU A 120 -7.78 -7.03 -10.87
C GLU A 120 -6.91 -7.36 -9.66
N SER A 121 -5.71 -7.88 -9.91
CA SER A 121 -4.63 -8.00 -8.93
C SER A 121 -3.39 -7.32 -9.48
N LEU A 122 -2.89 -6.32 -8.74
CA LEU A 122 -1.76 -5.48 -9.12
C LEU A 122 -0.62 -5.68 -8.12
N SER A 123 0.62 -5.74 -8.63
CA SER A 123 1.82 -5.55 -7.81
C SER A 123 2.35 -4.14 -7.99
N LEU A 124 2.67 -3.47 -6.88
CA LEU A 124 3.24 -2.14 -6.82
C LEU A 124 4.70 -2.25 -6.35
N ASN A 125 5.62 -1.82 -7.22
CA ASN A 125 7.03 -1.67 -6.89
C ASN A 125 7.33 -0.22 -6.53
N PHE A 126 8.26 0.02 -5.61
CA PHE A 126 8.60 1.34 -5.10
C PHE A 126 10.04 1.39 -4.55
N ILE A 127 10.61 2.60 -4.43
CA ILE A 127 11.93 2.79 -3.80
C ILE A 127 11.81 3.17 -2.32
N LYS A 128 10.77 3.92 -1.94
CA LYS A 128 10.56 4.34 -0.55
C LYS A 128 9.17 3.99 -0.09
N VAL A 129 9.07 3.51 1.14
CA VAL A 129 7.81 3.28 1.85
C VAL A 129 7.84 4.01 3.18
N MET A 130 6.75 4.72 3.49
CA MET A 130 6.49 5.33 4.78
C MET A 130 5.20 4.74 5.34
N VAL A 131 5.23 4.36 6.61
CA VAL A 131 4.11 3.78 7.34
C VAL A 131 3.75 4.70 8.49
N THR A 132 2.51 5.18 8.50
CA THR A 132 1.97 6.03 9.56
C THR A 132 0.77 5.35 10.22
N PRO A 133 0.94 4.74 11.40
CA PRO A 133 -0.16 4.23 12.21
C PRO A 133 -0.91 5.39 12.86
N THR A 134 -2.23 5.32 12.84
CA THR A 134 -3.16 6.30 13.44
C THR A 134 -4.28 5.58 14.20
N PRO A 135 -3.96 4.62 15.08
CA PRO A 135 -4.98 3.78 15.71
C PRO A 135 -5.99 4.61 16.52
N LEU A 136 -7.19 4.05 16.63
CA LEU A 136 -8.18 4.50 17.59
C LEU A 136 -7.76 4.11 19.00
N ASP A 137 -7.85 5.05 19.94
CA ASP A 137 -7.73 4.76 21.35
C ASP A 137 -9.00 4.09 21.92
N LYS A 138 -8.99 3.75 23.20
CA LYS A 138 -10.15 3.12 23.89
C LYS A 138 -11.41 4.00 23.89
N SER A 139 -11.27 5.30 23.64
CA SER A 139 -12.35 6.28 23.56
C SER A 139 -12.81 6.56 22.13
N GLY A 140 -12.25 5.84 21.14
CA GLY A 140 -12.54 6.04 19.72
C GLY A 140 -12.01 7.37 19.19
N GLN A 141 -10.93 7.91 19.76
CA GLN A 141 -10.20 9.05 19.20
C GLN A 141 -8.98 8.56 18.43
N ILE A 142 -8.68 9.23 17.31
CA ILE A 142 -7.49 8.95 16.52
C ILE A 142 -6.26 9.48 17.25
N LYS A 143 -5.23 8.62 17.38
CA LYS A 143 -3.93 8.99 17.91
C LYS A 143 -2.85 8.66 16.89
N LYS A 144 -2.15 9.69 16.39
CA LYS A 144 -0.99 9.48 15.52
C LYS A 144 0.11 8.76 16.29
N GLY A 145 0.54 7.61 15.77
CA GLY A 145 1.69 6.86 16.27
C GLY A 145 2.98 7.29 15.59
N ASP A 146 4.06 6.56 15.89
CA ASP A 146 5.37 6.82 15.31
C ASP A 146 5.36 6.54 13.81
N VAL A 147 5.90 7.48 13.04
CA VAL A 147 6.07 7.33 11.60
C VAL A 147 7.39 6.60 11.37
N VAL A 148 7.34 5.55 10.55
CA VAL A 148 8.53 4.79 10.17
C VAL A 148 8.61 4.75 8.66
N SER A 149 9.80 4.97 8.13
CA SER A 149 10.08 4.91 6.70
C SER A 149 11.26 4.00 6.41
N TYR A 150 11.30 3.47 5.19
CA TYR A 150 12.43 2.73 4.66
C TYR A 150 12.71 3.13 3.23
N ASP A 151 13.98 3.39 2.93
CA ASP A 151 14.50 3.70 1.61
C ASP A 151 15.30 2.50 1.10
N LEU A 152 14.78 1.83 0.06
CA LEU A 152 15.41 0.66 -0.55
C LEU A 152 16.68 1.01 -1.34
N LEU A 153 16.83 2.26 -1.78
CA LEU A 153 18.04 2.71 -2.47
C LEU A 153 19.20 2.88 -1.50
N SER A 154 18.94 3.50 -0.34
CA SER A 154 19.97 3.70 0.68
C SER A 154 20.05 2.60 1.74
N MET A 155 19.07 1.68 1.75
CA MET A 155 18.89 0.61 2.75
C MET A 155 18.83 1.16 4.18
N LYS A 156 18.09 2.25 4.38
CA LYS A 156 17.99 2.95 5.67
C LYS A 156 16.54 3.12 6.12
N ALA A 157 16.33 2.92 7.42
CA ALA A 157 15.10 3.29 8.09
C ALA A 157 15.24 4.68 8.74
N SER A 158 14.13 5.43 8.81
CA SER A 158 14.01 6.65 9.61
C SER A 158 12.63 6.85 10.18
#